data_AF-A0A140WLY8-F1
#
_entry.id   AF-A0A140WLY8-F1
#
_cell.length_a   1.000
_cell.length_b   1.000
_cell.length_c   1.000
_cell.angle_alpha   90.00
_cell.angle_beta   90.00
_cell.angle_gamma   90.00
#
_symmetry.space_group_name_H-M   'P 1'
#
loop_
_entity.id
_entity.type
_entity.pdbx_description
1 polymer ?
#
loop_
_entity_poly.entity_id
_entity_poly.type
_entity_poly.pdbx_seq_one_letter_code
_entity_poly.pdbx_strand_id
1 'polypeptide(L)'
;MAWHLGFLVSWLVVFSSGFTEATTTRRMDDFISAVERTEAENPGLQMLDVVKGLRKAAGFETNLIKHHLGDLSDARDLVTDPSVISYLSKSVPTSLRGLNGVLQLSSVLPPICLSLCLFIHHTYRPANPCTTFEQCASEMRSMQRYHQQTNGWSDIGYSFVAGSDGNLYEGRGWNWVGAHTYGYNSRGYGVCFIGDYTSTLPSRSAINMVRYDFTSCAVNGGRLSSSYYLYGHRQADSTECPGNTLYRQIQTWERYQSYLP
;
A
#
# COMPACT_ATOMS: atom_id res chain seq x y z
N MET A 1 -7.54 -16.36 22.79
CA MET A 1 -7.18 -16.99 21.51
C MET A 1 -6.82 -15.90 20.50
N ALA A 2 -5.72 -15.16 20.76
CA ALA A 2 -5.40 -13.88 20.11
C ALA A 2 -4.13 -13.95 19.24
N TRP A 3 -3.68 -15.15 18.86
CA TRP A 3 -2.35 -15.39 18.31
C TRP A 3 -2.32 -15.78 16.82
N HIS A 4 -3.44 -15.67 16.09
CA HIS A 4 -3.49 -16.07 14.67
C HIS A 4 -4.06 -14.99 13.71
N LEU A 5 -4.38 -13.78 14.19
CA LEU A 5 -4.86 -12.67 13.35
C LEU A 5 -3.74 -11.96 12.54
N GLY A 6 -2.48 -12.15 12.90
CA GLY A 6 -1.35 -11.35 12.37
C GLY A 6 -0.85 -11.73 10.98
N PHE A 7 -1.10 -12.95 10.51
CA PHE A 7 -0.31 -13.50 9.40
C PHE A 7 -0.85 -13.26 7.97
N LEU A 8 -2.05 -12.70 7.78
CA LEU A 8 -2.69 -12.66 6.44
C LEU A 8 -3.38 -11.34 6.03
N VAL A 9 -3.40 -10.31 6.87
CA VAL A 9 -3.86 -8.96 6.43
C VAL A 9 -2.86 -8.31 5.45
N SER A 10 -1.68 -8.90 5.29
CA SER A 10 -0.57 -8.45 4.43
C SER A 10 -0.73 -8.78 2.94
N TRP A 11 -1.70 -9.63 2.53
CA TRP A 11 -1.73 -10.19 1.18
C TRP A 11 -2.96 -9.84 0.32
N LEU A 12 -3.87 -8.98 0.81
CA LEU A 12 -5.07 -8.58 0.07
C LEU A 12 -5.17 -7.08 -0.26
N VAL A 13 -4.03 -6.38 -0.25
CA VAL A 13 -3.91 -5.05 -0.87
C VAL A 13 -3.20 -5.23 -2.21
N VAL A 14 -3.85 -5.90 -3.16
CA VAL A 14 -3.43 -5.88 -4.57
C VAL A 14 -4.70 -5.83 -5.43
N PHE A 15 -4.81 -4.78 -6.24
CA PHE A 15 -5.84 -4.51 -7.27
C PHE A 15 -7.15 -3.84 -6.83
N SER A 16 -7.15 -2.49 -6.88
CA SER A 16 -8.31 -1.73 -7.38
C SER A 16 -7.85 -0.60 -8.32
N SER A 17 -7.53 -0.95 -9.56
CA SER A 17 -7.23 0.02 -10.62
C SER A 17 -7.99 -0.30 -11.89
N GLY A 18 -8.91 0.59 -12.24
CA GLY A 18 -9.68 0.56 -13.46
C GLY A 18 -10.94 1.41 -13.30
N PHE A 19 -10.92 2.60 -13.91
CA PHE A 19 -12.02 3.56 -14.05
C PHE A 19 -12.29 4.51 -12.88
N THR A 20 -12.33 5.78 -13.28
CA THR A 20 -12.83 6.97 -12.60
C THR A 20 -14.29 6.77 -12.16
N GLU A 21 -14.63 7.43 -11.04
CA GLU A 21 -15.92 7.43 -10.33
C GLU A 21 -16.13 6.33 -9.26
N ALA A 22 -15.69 6.63 -8.03
CA ALA A 22 -16.45 6.33 -6.81
C ALA A 22 -15.72 6.95 -5.61
N THR A 23 -16.14 8.15 -5.23
CA THR A 23 -15.60 8.98 -4.14
C THR A 23 -15.96 8.48 -2.74
N THR A 24 -16.38 7.21 -2.55
CA THR A 24 -17.10 6.85 -1.32
C THR A 24 -16.71 5.59 -0.55
N THR A 25 -15.89 4.65 -1.02
CA THR A 25 -15.56 3.46 -0.18
C THR A 25 -14.19 2.86 -0.48
N ARG A 26 -13.12 3.60 -0.18
CA ARG A 26 -11.74 3.06 -0.15
C ARG A 26 -11.05 3.32 1.20
N ARG A 27 -11.83 3.45 2.28
CA ARG A 27 -11.25 3.60 3.62
C ARG A 27 -10.91 2.21 4.16
N MET A 28 -9.67 2.02 4.61
CA MET A 28 -9.24 0.77 5.23
C MET A 28 -10.10 0.42 6.45
N ASP A 29 -10.59 1.42 7.19
CA ASP A 29 -11.53 1.22 8.30
C ASP A 29 -12.83 0.49 7.87
N ASP A 30 -13.33 0.74 6.66
CA ASP A 30 -14.52 0.06 6.12
C ASP A 30 -14.21 -1.40 5.77
N PHE A 31 -13.03 -1.66 5.22
CA PHE A 31 -12.55 -3.03 4.96
C PHE A 31 -12.37 -3.81 6.26
N ILE A 32 -11.72 -3.21 7.26
CA ILE A 32 -11.51 -3.82 8.58
C ILE A 32 -12.86 -4.12 9.22
N SER A 33 -13.79 -3.17 9.20
CA SER A 33 -15.15 -3.37 9.71
C SER A 33 -15.87 -4.52 8.98
N ALA A 34 -15.66 -4.67 7.68
CA ALA A 34 -16.24 -5.76 6.90
C ALA A 34 -15.67 -7.13 7.28
N VAL A 35 -14.34 -7.20 7.50
CA VAL A 35 -13.67 -8.41 7.99
C VAL A 35 -14.14 -8.75 9.40
N GLU A 36 -14.09 -7.81 10.33
CA GLU A 36 -14.47 -8.01 11.74
C GLU A 36 -15.93 -8.48 11.87
N ARG A 37 -16.85 -7.94 11.07
CA ARG A 37 -18.25 -8.40 11.05
C ARG A 37 -18.38 -9.82 10.51
N THR A 38 -17.68 -10.13 9.42
CA THR A 38 -17.71 -11.48 8.84
C THR A 38 -17.15 -12.52 9.82
N GLU A 39 -16.10 -12.17 10.56
CA GLU A 39 -15.54 -13.01 11.63
C GLU A 39 -16.51 -13.16 12.81
N ALA A 40 -17.16 -12.07 13.23
CA ALA A 40 -18.12 -12.09 14.33
C ALA A 40 -19.37 -12.95 14.03
N GLU A 41 -19.84 -12.94 12.79
CA GLU A 41 -20.95 -13.80 12.33
C GLU A 41 -20.54 -15.27 12.20
N ASN A 42 -19.24 -15.55 12.03
CA ASN A 42 -18.72 -16.89 11.76
C ASN A 42 -17.61 -17.29 12.75
N PRO A 43 -17.93 -17.46 14.04
CA PRO A 43 -16.92 -17.73 15.06
C PRO A 43 -16.22 -19.07 14.83
N GLY A 44 -14.89 -19.08 14.96
CA GLY A 44 -14.06 -20.30 14.91
C GLY A 44 -13.58 -20.70 13.51
N LEU A 45 -13.88 -19.92 12.47
CA LEU A 45 -13.31 -20.14 11.13
C LEU A 45 -11.82 -19.81 11.08
N GLN A 46 -11.10 -20.48 10.18
CA GLN A 46 -9.74 -20.07 9.86
C GLN A 46 -9.77 -18.81 9.00
N MET A 47 -8.75 -17.95 9.15
CA MET A 47 -8.64 -16.70 8.41
C MET A 47 -8.72 -16.89 6.89
N LEU A 48 -8.14 -17.99 6.38
CA LEU A 48 -8.22 -18.31 4.95
C LEU A 48 -9.67 -18.55 4.49
N ASP A 49 -10.51 -19.15 5.34
CA ASP A 49 -11.93 -19.39 5.04
C ASP A 49 -12.70 -18.07 4.99
N VAL A 50 -12.42 -17.15 5.94
CA VAL A 50 -12.99 -15.79 5.96
C VAL A 50 -12.63 -15.03 4.69
N VAL A 51 -11.35 -15.07 4.32
CA VAL A 51 -10.83 -14.47 3.09
C VAL A 51 -11.49 -15.07 1.84
N LYS A 52 -11.61 -16.40 1.76
CA LYS A 52 -12.29 -17.08 0.65
C LYS A 52 -13.78 -16.70 0.59
N GLY A 53 -14.47 -16.59 1.73
CA GLY A 53 -15.85 -16.14 1.81
C GLY A 53 -16.05 -14.69 1.32
N LEU A 54 -15.18 -13.77 1.74
CA LEU A 54 -15.20 -12.38 1.27
C LEU A 54 -14.92 -12.29 -0.24
N ARG A 55 -13.94 -13.06 -0.75
CA ARG A 55 -13.64 -13.16 -2.19
C ARG A 55 -14.84 -13.67 -2.99
N LYS A 56 -15.50 -14.72 -2.49
CA LYS A 56 -16.69 -15.32 -3.10
C LYS A 56 -17.84 -14.31 -3.15
N ALA A 57 -18.12 -13.63 -2.04
CA ALA A 57 -19.17 -12.60 -1.95
C ALA A 57 -18.87 -11.37 -2.83
N ALA A 58 -17.60 -11.01 -2.97
CA ALA A 58 -17.17 -9.95 -3.87
C ALA A 58 -17.27 -10.33 -5.36
N GLY A 59 -17.33 -11.63 -5.68
CA GLY A 59 -17.31 -12.15 -7.05
C GLY A 59 -15.97 -11.91 -7.76
N PHE A 60 -14.88 -11.76 -7.01
CA PHE A 60 -13.56 -11.40 -7.52
C PHE A 60 -12.58 -12.55 -7.38
N GLU A 61 -12.10 -13.06 -8.52
CA GLU A 61 -11.17 -14.17 -8.57
C GLU A 61 -10.19 -13.98 -9.75
N THR A 62 -8.89 -14.08 -9.49
CA THR A 62 -7.85 -14.00 -10.53
C THR A 62 -6.89 -15.19 -10.40
N ASN A 63 -6.15 -15.50 -11.46
CA ASN A 63 -5.15 -16.58 -11.42
C ASN A 63 -4.07 -16.35 -10.36
N LEU A 64 -3.69 -15.08 -10.11
CA LEU A 64 -2.75 -14.72 -9.04
C LEU A 64 -3.33 -15.07 -7.66
N ILE A 65 -4.59 -14.71 -7.43
CA ILE A 65 -5.26 -14.98 -6.15
C ILE A 65 -5.49 -16.49 -5.97
N LYS A 66 -5.89 -17.21 -7.02
CA LYS A 66 -6.01 -18.68 -6.98
C LYS A 66 -4.69 -19.35 -6.61
N HIS A 67 -3.58 -18.87 -7.18
CA HIS A 67 -2.26 -19.43 -6.93
C HIS A 67 -1.83 -19.26 -5.46
N HIS A 68 -2.07 -18.10 -4.86
CA HIS A 68 -1.62 -17.81 -3.49
C HIS A 68 -2.61 -18.22 -2.39
N LEU A 69 -3.92 -18.14 -2.65
CA LEU A 69 -4.97 -18.30 -1.65
C LEU A 69 -5.91 -19.48 -1.94
N GLY A 70 -5.58 -20.31 -2.95
CA GLY A 70 -6.43 -21.40 -3.41
C GLY A 70 -7.66 -20.93 -4.20
N ASP A 71 -8.28 -21.88 -4.90
CA ASP A 71 -9.57 -21.65 -5.55
C ASP A 71 -10.72 -21.54 -4.52
N LEU A 72 -11.90 -21.18 -5.02
CA LEU A 72 -13.11 -21.02 -4.23
C LEU A 72 -14.02 -22.26 -4.24
N SER A 73 -13.54 -23.43 -4.69
CA SER A 73 -14.37 -24.64 -4.77
C SER A 73 -14.83 -25.15 -3.39
N ASP A 74 -14.03 -24.89 -2.36
CA ASP A 74 -14.28 -25.19 -0.95
C ASP A 74 -14.85 -23.99 -0.17
N ALA A 75 -15.02 -22.83 -0.81
CA ALA A 75 -15.44 -21.59 -0.15
C ALA A 75 -16.93 -21.60 0.21
N ARG A 76 -17.22 -21.40 1.50
CA ARG A 76 -18.59 -21.26 2.03
C ARG A 76 -19.15 -19.87 1.74
N ASP A 77 -20.48 -19.78 1.65
CA ASP A 77 -21.19 -18.50 1.55
C ASP A 77 -21.31 -17.87 2.95
N LEU A 78 -20.26 -17.16 3.37
CA LEU A 78 -20.10 -16.64 4.73
C LEU A 78 -20.66 -15.23 4.94
N VAL A 79 -20.80 -14.45 3.87
CA VAL A 79 -21.16 -13.04 3.94
C VAL A 79 -22.65 -12.88 3.73
N THR A 80 -23.38 -12.62 4.82
CA THR A 80 -24.83 -12.36 4.78
C THR A 80 -25.21 -10.97 5.26
N ASP A 81 -24.32 -10.27 5.99
CA ASP A 81 -24.51 -8.89 6.41
C ASP A 81 -24.72 -7.94 5.20
N PRO A 82 -25.89 -7.27 5.08
CA PRO A 82 -26.17 -6.33 3.99
C PRO A 82 -25.20 -5.16 3.90
N SER A 83 -24.62 -4.71 5.01
CA SER A 83 -23.63 -3.64 5.05
C SER A 83 -22.30 -4.08 4.44
N VAL A 84 -21.88 -5.32 4.69
CA VAL A 84 -20.69 -5.93 4.09
C VAL A 84 -20.92 -6.14 2.59
N ILE A 85 -22.10 -6.65 2.21
CA ILE A 85 -22.47 -6.81 0.80
C ILE A 85 -22.47 -5.45 0.08
N SER A 86 -23.05 -4.42 0.68
CA SER A 86 -23.04 -3.05 0.16
C SER A 86 -21.61 -2.53 -0.01
N TYR A 87 -20.75 -2.73 1.00
CA TYR A 87 -19.34 -2.36 0.92
C TYR A 87 -18.64 -3.07 -0.25
N LEU A 88 -18.72 -4.40 -0.33
CA LEU A 88 -18.11 -5.18 -1.40
C LEU A 88 -18.63 -4.78 -2.80
N SER A 89 -19.91 -4.42 -2.91
CA SER A 89 -20.50 -3.94 -4.17
C SER A 89 -19.98 -2.59 -4.64
N LYS A 90 -19.58 -1.72 -3.71
CA LYS A 90 -18.99 -0.41 -4.03
C LYS A 90 -17.48 -0.49 -4.22
N SER A 91 -16.83 -1.43 -3.55
CA SER A 91 -15.37 -1.60 -3.55
C SER A 91 -14.85 -2.46 -4.70
N VAL A 92 -15.66 -3.39 -5.23
CA VAL A 92 -15.31 -4.20 -6.41
C VAL A 92 -16.12 -3.73 -7.62
N PRO A 93 -15.47 -3.10 -8.62
CA PRO A 93 -16.11 -2.70 -9.87
C PRO A 93 -16.89 -3.86 -10.51
N THR A 94 -18.09 -3.57 -11.01
CA THR A 94 -18.94 -4.58 -11.68
C THR A 94 -18.24 -5.23 -12.88
N SER A 95 -17.31 -4.51 -13.53
CA SER A 95 -16.48 -5.00 -14.63
C SER A 95 -15.46 -6.08 -14.24
N LEU A 96 -15.16 -6.24 -12.95
CA LEU A 96 -14.24 -7.26 -12.42
C LEU A 96 -14.97 -8.49 -11.87
N ARG A 97 -16.30 -8.48 -11.80
CA ARG A 97 -17.10 -9.61 -11.33
C ARG A 97 -17.17 -10.69 -12.41
N GLY A 98 -16.73 -11.90 -12.09
CA GLY A 98 -16.83 -13.06 -13.00
C GLY A 98 -15.75 -13.17 -14.09
N LEU A 99 -14.64 -12.45 -13.99
CA LEU A 99 -13.50 -12.60 -14.91
C LEU A 99 -12.75 -13.93 -14.66
N ASN A 100 -13.24 -15.01 -15.27
CA ASN A 100 -12.53 -16.29 -15.36
C ASN A 100 -11.43 -16.20 -16.44
N GLY A 101 -10.25 -15.73 -16.04
CA GLY A 101 -9.03 -15.91 -16.80
C GLY A 101 -8.75 -14.84 -17.86
N VAL A 102 -7.47 -14.48 -17.92
CA VAL A 102 -6.80 -13.70 -18.97
C VAL A 102 -7.40 -12.32 -19.21
N LEU A 103 -7.11 -11.38 -18.30
CA LEU A 103 -6.81 -10.03 -18.79
C LEU A 103 -5.52 -10.17 -19.60
N GLN A 104 -5.66 -10.27 -20.92
CA GLN A 104 -4.59 -9.95 -21.84
C GLN A 104 -4.16 -8.53 -21.47
N LEU A 105 -2.99 -8.42 -20.85
CA LEU A 105 -2.45 -7.18 -20.27
C LEU A 105 -1.97 -6.22 -21.38
N SER A 106 -2.74 -6.10 -22.45
CA SER A 106 -2.39 -5.37 -23.67
C SER A 106 -3.67 -4.77 -24.24
N SER A 107 -3.98 -3.52 -23.86
CA SER A 107 -4.53 -2.49 -24.79
C SER A 107 -5.34 -1.35 -24.14
N VAL A 108 -5.56 -1.27 -22.82
CA VAL A 108 -6.41 -0.18 -22.27
C VAL A 108 -5.82 0.57 -21.06
N LEU A 109 -4.55 0.38 -20.72
CA LEU A 109 -3.93 1.31 -19.77
C LEU A 109 -3.56 2.58 -20.55
N PRO A 110 -4.07 3.77 -20.17
CA PRO A 110 -3.53 5.03 -20.69
C PRO A 110 -2.00 5.02 -20.47
N PRO A 111 -1.21 5.70 -21.32
CA PRO A 111 0.24 5.69 -21.18
C PRO A 111 0.58 5.97 -19.72
N ILE A 112 1.19 4.98 -19.05
CA ILE A 112 1.62 5.12 -17.67
C ILE A 112 2.51 6.35 -17.70
N CYS A 113 2.05 7.45 -17.11
CA CYS A 113 2.86 8.64 -16.98
C CYS A 113 4.00 8.23 -16.03
N LEU A 114 5.14 7.83 -16.60
CA LEU A 114 6.26 7.32 -15.83
C LEU A 114 6.68 8.42 -14.87
N SER A 115 6.53 8.14 -13.57
CA SER A 115 7.05 9.03 -12.54
C SER A 115 8.55 9.18 -12.74
N LEU A 116 8.99 10.43 -12.84
CA LEU A 116 10.40 10.77 -13.01
C LEU A 116 11.11 10.93 -11.66
N CYS A 117 10.37 11.08 -10.56
CA CYS A 117 10.93 11.34 -9.25
C CYS A 117 10.56 10.26 -8.22
N LEU A 118 11.50 9.92 -7.36
CA LEU A 118 11.31 9.12 -6.16
C LEU A 118 11.77 9.94 -4.94
N PHE A 119 10.83 10.23 -4.04
CA PHE A 119 11.12 10.98 -2.81
C PHE A 119 11.17 10.03 -1.61
N ILE A 120 12.26 10.11 -0.86
CA ILE A 120 12.45 9.36 0.38
C ILE A 120 12.01 10.21 1.57
N HIS A 121 11.22 9.58 2.44
CA HIS A 121 10.66 10.15 3.64
C HIS A 121 11.00 9.31 4.87
N HIS A 122 10.85 9.92 6.04
CA HIS A 122 10.64 9.20 7.29
C HIS A 122 9.33 9.66 7.93
N THR A 123 8.78 8.87 8.84
CA THR A 123 7.53 9.26 9.49
C THR A 123 7.75 10.35 10.53
N TYR A 124 8.90 10.32 11.24
CA TYR A 124 9.19 11.07 12.48
C TYR A 124 8.22 10.75 13.63
N ARG A 125 6.91 10.68 13.35
CA ARG A 125 5.85 10.12 14.17
C ARG A 125 5.02 9.16 13.32
N PRO A 126 4.95 7.86 13.67
CA PRO A 126 5.65 7.19 14.79
C PRO A 126 7.17 7.30 14.71
N ALA A 127 7.82 7.45 15.87
CA ALA A 127 9.27 7.68 15.97
C ALA A 127 10.09 6.38 16.06
N ASN A 128 9.52 5.36 16.68
CA ASN A 128 10.19 4.07 16.82
C ASN A 128 9.96 3.23 15.56
N PRO A 129 10.99 2.55 15.04
CA PRO A 129 10.80 1.57 13.98
C PRO A 129 9.87 0.45 14.44
N CYS A 130 8.94 0.07 13.58
CA CYS A 130 8.11 -1.10 13.80
C CYS A 130 8.85 -2.36 13.32
N THR A 131 8.85 -3.44 14.11
CA THR A 131 9.67 -4.63 13.83
C THR A 131 8.88 -5.92 13.65
N THR A 132 7.57 -5.88 13.83
CA THR A 132 6.66 -6.98 13.47
C THR A 132 5.61 -6.47 12.51
N PHE A 133 5.02 -7.39 11.75
CA PHE A 133 3.95 -7.06 10.82
C PHE A 133 2.77 -6.40 11.54
N GLU A 134 2.35 -6.92 12.70
CA GLU A 134 1.20 -6.40 13.45
C GLU A 134 1.44 -4.95 13.89
N GLN A 135 2.65 -4.66 14.37
CA GLN A 135 3.03 -3.31 14.77
C GLN A 135 3.05 -2.37 13.55
N CYS A 136 3.73 -2.77 12.46
CA CYS A 136 3.83 -1.94 11.26
C CYS A 136 2.46 -1.69 10.61
N ALA A 137 1.60 -2.71 10.54
CA ALA A 137 0.23 -2.57 10.06
C ALA A 137 -0.60 -1.65 10.97
N SER A 138 -0.41 -1.71 12.29
CA SER A 138 -1.05 -0.79 13.23
C SER A 138 -0.61 0.66 13.01
N GLU A 139 0.70 0.88 12.83
CA GLU A 139 1.25 2.20 12.53
C GLU A 139 0.74 2.74 11.17
N MET A 140 0.64 1.89 10.14
CA MET A 140 0.04 2.26 8.85
C MET A 140 -1.39 2.76 9.01
N ARG A 141 -2.24 2.04 9.76
CA ARG A 141 -3.62 2.46 10.04
C ARG A 141 -3.67 3.76 10.84
N SER A 142 -2.80 3.90 11.84
CA SER A 142 -2.70 5.11 12.65
C SER A 142 -2.35 6.34 11.79
N MET A 143 -1.33 6.22 10.93
CA MET A 143 -0.92 7.28 10.01
C MET A 143 -2.00 7.61 8.98
N GLN A 144 -2.65 6.62 8.39
CA GLN A 144 -3.76 6.84 7.46
C GLN A 144 -4.91 7.58 8.14
N ARG A 145 -5.30 7.15 9.35
CA ARG A 145 -6.34 7.80 10.15
C ARG A 145 -5.98 9.25 10.45
N TYR A 146 -4.75 9.51 10.89
CA TYR A 146 -4.27 10.87 11.14
C TYR A 146 -4.35 11.74 9.87
N HIS A 147 -3.86 11.23 8.73
CA HIS A 147 -3.92 11.96 7.47
C HIS A 147 -5.35 12.23 7.00
N GLN A 148 -6.29 11.29 7.18
CA GLN A 148 -7.67 11.46 6.75
C GLN A 148 -8.49 12.34 7.70
N GLN A 149 -8.38 12.10 9.00
CA GLN A 149 -9.25 12.72 10.01
C GLN A 149 -8.68 14.04 10.51
N THR A 150 -7.36 14.14 10.67
CA THR A 150 -6.70 15.36 11.16
C THR A 150 -6.32 16.28 10.02
N ASN A 151 -5.68 15.76 8.96
CA ASN A 151 -5.24 16.60 7.84
C ASN A 151 -6.31 16.79 6.75
N GLY A 152 -7.42 16.04 6.81
CA GLY A 152 -8.50 16.11 5.82
C GLY A 152 -8.12 15.54 4.44
N TRP A 153 -7.07 14.72 4.36
CA TRP A 153 -6.64 14.13 3.09
C TRP A 153 -7.54 12.95 2.70
N SER A 154 -7.57 12.61 1.41
CA SER A 154 -8.32 11.45 0.92
C SER A 154 -7.76 10.11 1.44
N ASP A 155 -6.47 10.06 1.75
CA ASP A 155 -5.74 8.86 2.15
C ASP A 155 -4.37 9.22 2.77
N ILE A 156 -3.63 8.23 3.25
CA ILE A 156 -2.23 8.33 3.68
C ILE A 156 -1.40 9.08 2.63
N GLY A 157 -0.48 9.97 3.05
CA GLY A 157 0.22 10.85 2.11
C GLY A 157 1.21 10.14 1.17
N TYR A 158 1.79 9.03 1.60
CA TYR A 158 2.85 8.32 0.90
C TYR A 158 2.32 7.31 -0.13
N SER A 159 3.10 7.07 -1.19
CA SER A 159 2.80 6.02 -2.17
C SER A 159 3.07 4.64 -1.57
N PHE A 160 4.22 4.47 -0.91
CA PHE A 160 4.61 3.25 -0.22
C PHE A 160 5.29 3.57 1.12
N VAL A 161 5.26 2.61 2.03
CA VAL A 161 5.83 2.75 3.37
C VAL A 161 6.64 1.51 3.74
N ALA A 162 7.89 1.68 4.14
CA ALA A 162 8.80 0.61 4.55
C ALA A 162 8.80 0.44 6.07
N GLY A 163 8.48 -0.77 6.53
CA GLY A 163 8.63 -1.19 7.92
C GLY A 163 10.01 -1.80 8.20
N SER A 164 10.44 -1.80 9.47
CA SER A 164 11.68 -2.50 9.86
C SER A 164 11.48 -4.01 10.09
N ASP A 165 10.25 -4.49 9.94
CA ASP A 165 9.86 -5.89 9.83
C ASP A 165 10.22 -6.53 8.47
N GLY A 166 10.72 -5.73 7.52
CA GLY A 166 11.14 -6.19 6.20
C GLY A 166 10.05 -6.17 5.14
N ASN A 167 8.89 -5.56 5.44
CA ASN A 167 7.79 -5.42 4.49
C ASN A 167 7.71 -4.01 3.90
N LEU A 168 7.28 -3.94 2.63
CA LEU A 168 6.85 -2.72 1.98
C LEU A 168 5.33 -2.70 1.91
N TYR A 169 4.74 -1.69 2.53
CA TYR A 169 3.31 -1.49 2.63
C TYR A 169 2.83 -0.54 1.53
N GLU A 170 1.76 -0.92 0.82
CA GLU A 170 1.09 -0.02 -0.11
C GLU A 170 0.37 1.09 0.67
N GLY A 171 0.68 2.35 0.36
CA GLY A 171 -0.11 3.51 0.74
C GLY A 171 -1.08 3.84 -0.38
N ARG A 172 -0.89 4.98 -1.05
CA ARG A 172 -1.67 5.32 -2.26
C ARG A 172 -1.31 4.47 -3.49
N GLY A 173 -0.15 3.82 -3.47
CA GLY A 173 0.31 2.96 -4.54
C GLY A 173 0.68 3.69 -5.83
N TRP A 174 0.63 2.96 -6.95
CA TRP A 174 1.13 3.41 -8.25
C TRP A 174 0.17 4.32 -9.02
N ASN A 175 -1.13 4.20 -8.80
CA ASN A 175 -2.14 4.76 -9.71
C ASN A 175 -2.80 6.03 -9.17
N TRP A 176 -2.38 6.52 -8.01
CA TRP A 176 -2.99 7.65 -7.33
C TRP A 176 -1.96 8.70 -6.93
N VAL A 177 -2.35 9.97 -7.06
CA VAL A 177 -1.54 11.12 -6.69
C VAL A 177 -1.31 11.13 -5.17
N GLY A 178 -0.04 11.34 -4.78
CA GLY A 178 0.42 11.45 -3.40
C GLY A 178 -0.09 12.69 -2.66
N ALA A 179 0.21 12.77 -1.36
CA ALA A 179 0.19 14.01 -0.58
C ALA A 179 1.45 14.11 0.30
N HIS A 180 2.58 13.60 -0.20
CA HIS A 180 3.84 13.48 0.54
C HIS A 180 4.82 14.62 0.29
N THR A 181 4.79 15.24 -0.90
CA THR A 181 5.76 16.27 -1.29
C THR A 181 5.07 17.33 -2.13
N TYR A 182 4.83 18.50 -1.54
CA TYR A 182 4.18 19.61 -2.20
C TYR A 182 4.93 19.99 -3.50
N GLY A 183 4.19 20.28 -4.57
CA GLY A 183 4.75 20.53 -5.91
C GLY A 183 5.19 19.30 -6.71
N TYR A 184 5.35 18.14 -6.08
CA TYR A 184 5.83 16.90 -6.74
C TYR A 184 4.90 15.69 -6.59
N ASN A 185 3.79 15.81 -5.86
CA ASN A 185 2.82 14.73 -5.62
C ASN A 185 2.28 14.04 -6.89
N SER A 186 2.18 14.75 -8.01
CA SER A 186 1.71 14.21 -9.31
C SER A 186 2.84 13.83 -10.27
N ARG A 187 4.11 14.02 -9.87
CA ARG A 187 5.31 13.84 -10.70
C ARG A 187 6.23 12.73 -10.21
N GLY A 188 5.95 12.19 -9.03
CA GLY A 188 6.81 11.22 -8.36
C GLY A 188 6.07 10.39 -7.33
N TYR A 189 6.76 9.35 -6.85
CA TYR A 189 6.29 8.54 -5.74
C TYR A 189 7.03 8.90 -4.46
N GLY A 190 6.32 8.81 -3.33
CA GLY A 190 6.89 8.98 -2.00
C GLY A 190 7.01 7.63 -1.30
N VAL A 191 8.24 7.25 -0.93
CA VAL A 191 8.51 6.08 -0.10
C VAL A 191 8.95 6.53 1.28
N CYS A 192 8.19 6.16 2.30
CA CYS A 192 8.43 6.57 3.68
C CYS A 192 8.94 5.42 4.53
N PHE A 193 9.98 5.64 5.33
CA PHE A 193 10.40 4.67 6.34
C PHE A 193 9.70 4.96 7.68
N ILE A 194 9.13 3.93 8.32
CA ILE A 194 8.52 4.07 9.65
C ILE A 194 9.63 4.22 10.70
N GLY A 195 9.76 5.43 11.25
CA GLY A 195 10.68 5.80 12.32
C GLY A 195 11.17 7.25 12.23
N ASP A 196 11.96 7.65 13.22
CA ASP A 196 12.77 8.86 13.23
C ASP A 196 14.23 8.49 12.93
N TYR A 197 14.72 8.98 11.80
CA TYR A 197 16.07 8.74 11.27
C TYR A 197 16.92 10.00 11.22
N THR A 198 16.64 10.92 12.13
CA THR A 198 17.44 12.13 12.32
C THR A 198 18.85 11.77 12.79
N SER A 199 18.97 10.84 13.73
CA SER A 199 20.25 10.42 14.32
C SER A 199 20.63 8.98 13.99
N THR A 200 19.68 8.10 13.64
CA THR A 200 19.90 6.67 13.35
C THR A 200 19.54 6.33 11.90
N LEU A 201 19.94 5.13 11.45
CA LEU A 201 19.52 4.59 10.15
C LEU A 201 18.34 3.62 10.31
N PRO A 202 17.49 3.47 9.27
CA PRO A 202 16.58 2.33 9.19
C PRO A 202 17.33 1.01 9.21
N SER A 203 16.60 -0.08 9.47
CA SER A 203 17.19 -1.42 9.42
C SER A 203 17.82 -1.67 8.05
N ARG A 204 18.92 -2.43 8.01
CA ARG A 204 19.61 -2.70 6.74
C ARG A 204 18.70 -3.41 5.74
N SER A 205 17.80 -4.26 6.24
CA SER A 205 16.76 -4.93 5.46
C SER A 205 15.85 -3.91 4.77
N ALA A 206 15.29 -2.95 5.51
CA ALA A 206 14.42 -1.92 4.95
C ALA A 206 15.15 -1.04 3.91
N ILE A 207 16.40 -0.64 4.20
CA ILE A 207 17.23 0.12 3.25
C ILE A 207 17.42 -0.67 1.96
N ASN A 208 17.83 -1.94 2.05
CA ASN A 208 18.10 -2.76 0.87
C ASN A 208 16.82 -3.00 0.05
N MET A 209 15.70 -3.29 0.72
CA MET A 209 14.40 -3.48 0.09
C MET A 209 13.99 -2.26 -0.74
N VAL A 210 14.08 -1.05 -0.18
CA VAL A 210 13.72 0.17 -0.93
C VAL A 210 14.76 0.49 -1.99
N ARG A 211 16.06 0.41 -1.67
CA ARG A 211 17.16 0.81 -2.56
C ARG A 211 17.29 -0.09 -3.79
N TYR A 212 17.09 -1.40 -3.63
CA TYR A 212 17.38 -2.39 -4.65
C TYR A 212 16.12 -3.11 -5.14
N ASP A 213 15.36 -3.74 -4.24
CA ASP A 213 14.27 -4.64 -4.65
C ASP A 213 13.09 -3.86 -5.22
N PHE A 214 12.63 -2.85 -4.49
CA PHE A 214 11.52 -1.98 -4.88
C PHE A 214 11.84 -1.19 -6.16
N THR A 215 12.97 -0.50 -6.21
CA THR A 215 13.35 0.33 -7.37
C THR A 215 13.55 -0.52 -8.62
N SER A 216 14.22 -1.66 -8.52
CA SER A 216 14.40 -2.60 -9.63
C SER A 216 13.06 -3.13 -10.13
N CYS A 217 12.19 -3.59 -9.22
CA CYS A 217 10.84 -4.05 -9.57
C CYS A 217 10.01 -2.94 -10.24
N ALA A 218 10.05 -1.73 -9.70
CA ALA A 218 9.31 -0.59 -10.22
C ALA A 218 9.78 -0.16 -11.62
N VAL A 219 11.10 -0.19 -11.87
CA VAL A 219 11.67 0.10 -13.19
C VAL A 219 11.31 -0.99 -14.19
N ASN A 220 11.53 -2.26 -13.83
CA ASN A 220 11.24 -3.39 -14.71
C ASN A 220 9.74 -3.53 -15.02
N GLY A 221 8.89 -3.18 -14.05
CA GLY A 221 7.44 -3.14 -14.20
C GLY A 221 6.90 -1.90 -14.92
N GLY A 222 7.76 -0.99 -15.41
CA GLY A 222 7.34 0.23 -16.09
C GLY A 222 6.55 1.19 -15.21
N ARG A 223 6.72 1.14 -13.89
CA ARG A 223 6.08 2.05 -12.93
C ARG A 223 6.95 3.25 -12.62
N LEU A 224 8.27 3.06 -12.62
CA LEU A 224 9.28 4.10 -12.40
C LEU A 224 10.17 4.19 -13.65
N SER A 225 10.52 5.41 -14.09
CA SER A 225 11.44 5.56 -15.22
C SER A 225 12.80 4.91 -14.91
N SER A 226 13.44 4.26 -15.87
CA SER A 226 14.82 3.75 -15.70
C SER A 226 15.84 4.88 -15.49
N SER A 227 15.47 6.12 -15.83
CA SER A 227 16.25 7.33 -15.60
C SER A 227 15.64 8.23 -14.51
N TYR A 228 14.92 7.65 -13.54
CA TYR A 228 14.33 8.43 -12.46
C TYR A 228 15.40 9.19 -11.65
N TYR A 229 14.95 10.22 -10.94
CA TYR A 229 15.73 11.00 -10.00
C TYR A 229 15.29 10.68 -8.57
N LEU A 230 16.27 10.45 -7.69
CA LEU A 230 16.04 10.19 -6.27
C LEU A 230 16.34 11.43 -5.43
N TYR A 231 15.42 11.76 -4.54
CA TYR A 231 15.51 12.92 -3.65
C TYR A 231 15.12 12.56 -2.22
N GLY A 232 15.61 13.30 -1.24
CA GLY A 232 15.01 13.38 0.08
C GLY A 232 13.94 14.49 0.11
N HIS A 233 12.89 14.32 0.91
CA HIS A 233 11.80 15.30 1.01
C HIS A 233 12.30 16.74 1.22
N ARG A 234 13.29 16.95 2.10
CA ARG A 234 13.93 18.25 2.39
C ARG A 234 14.44 19.02 1.19
N GLN A 235 14.62 18.37 0.03
CA GLN A 235 15.06 19.07 -1.18
C GLN A 235 13.91 19.84 -1.84
N ALA A 236 12.66 19.45 -1.60
CA ALA A 236 11.46 20.07 -2.16
C ALA A 236 10.77 21.06 -1.22
N ASP A 237 11.02 20.96 0.07
CA ASP A 237 10.32 21.74 1.08
C ASP A 237 11.21 22.01 2.31
N SER A 238 10.84 23.00 3.11
CA SER A 238 11.53 23.38 4.35
C SER A 238 11.20 22.40 5.48
N THR A 239 11.72 21.17 5.38
CA THR A 239 11.52 20.08 6.34
C THR A 239 12.83 19.35 6.67
N GLU A 240 12.92 18.74 7.85
CA GLU A 240 14.03 17.85 8.19
C GLU A 240 13.86 16.45 7.59
N CYS A 241 12.70 16.10 7.04
CA CYS A 241 12.46 14.78 6.43
C CYS A 241 13.44 14.51 5.25
N PRO A 242 14.09 13.33 5.13
CA PRO A 242 13.86 12.07 5.83
C PRO A 242 14.70 11.86 7.10
N GLY A 243 15.16 12.93 7.75
CA GLY A 243 16.10 12.88 8.89
C GLY A 243 17.56 12.93 8.44
N ASN A 244 18.42 13.56 9.23
CA ASN A 244 19.81 13.86 8.83
C ASN A 244 20.64 12.61 8.51
N THR A 245 20.50 11.55 9.31
CA THR A 245 21.26 10.32 9.11
C THR A 245 20.76 9.55 7.88
N LEU A 246 19.45 9.39 7.69
CA LEU A 246 18.92 8.77 6.46
C LEU A 246 19.16 9.62 5.22
N TYR A 247 19.11 10.95 5.33
CA TYR A 247 19.42 11.84 4.21
C TYR A 247 20.86 11.65 3.72
N ARG A 248 21.84 11.63 4.63
CA ARG A 248 23.23 11.30 4.27
C ARG A 248 23.37 9.93 3.61
N GLN A 249 22.58 8.95 4.06
CA GLN A 249 22.62 7.61 3.47
C GLN A 249 22.09 7.60 2.03
N ILE A 250 20.99 8.28 1.72
CA ILE A 250 20.42 8.29 0.36
C ILE A 250 21.30 9.02 -0.65
N GLN A 251 22.17 9.94 -0.20
CA GLN A 251 23.17 10.60 -1.06
C GLN A 251 24.16 9.61 -1.68
N THR A 252 24.28 8.40 -1.12
CA THR A 252 25.13 7.31 -1.63
C THR A 252 24.40 6.36 -2.58
N TRP A 253 23.11 6.59 -2.85
CA TRP A 253 22.30 5.71 -3.68
C TRP A 253 22.44 6.08 -5.15
N GLU A 254 22.22 5.10 -6.03
CA GLU A 254 22.09 5.38 -7.46
C GLU A 254 20.92 6.35 -7.67
N ARG A 255 21.01 7.17 -8.72
CA ARG A 255 19.97 8.15 -9.11
C ARG A 255 19.77 9.33 -8.17
N TYR A 256 20.45 9.40 -7.04
CA TYR A 256 20.41 10.59 -6.18
C TYR A 256 20.83 11.84 -6.95
N GLN A 257 20.07 12.92 -6.78
CA GLN A 257 20.37 14.24 -7.32
C GLN A 257 20.49 15.24 -6.18
N SER A 258 21.46 16.17 -6.26
CA SER A 258 21.67 17.18 -5.22
C SER A 258 20.62 18.29 -5.23
N TYR A 259 20.02 18.58 -6.39
CA TYR A 259 19.08 19.68 -6.57
C TYR A 259 17.86 19.24 -7.38
N LEU A 260 16.71 19.82 -7.05
CA LEU A 260 15.54 19.71 -7.90
C LEU A 260 15.71 20.61 -9.15
N PRO A 261 15.14 20.20 -10.28
CA PRO A 261 15.08 21.04 -11.48
C PRO A 261 14.13 22.24 -11.30
#